data_AF-A0A963L7Q6-F1
#
_entry.id   AF-A0A963L7Q6-F1
#
_cell.length_a   1.000
_cell.length_b   1.000
_cell.length_c   1.000
_cell.angle_alpha   90.00
_cell.angle_beta   90.00
_cell.angle_gamma   90.00
#
_symmetry.space_group_name_H-M   'P 1'
#
loop_
_entity.id
_entity.type
_entity.pdbx_description
1 polymer ?
#
loop_
_entity_poly.entity_id
_entity_poly.type
_entity_poly.pdbx_seq_one_letter_code
_entity_poly.pdbx_strand_id
1 'polypeptide(L)'
;MNVVNRVATGSRVNGNLQFEGGLLVQGELSGQIQVNGRLIVWKGGMVRGNIRVNGDLYLFGQLGADEGTASDTQLECHGMAYVAQTGTSTGTLMAKRLQLYEGADLRGPFRTLKLGGSVPVLHDVQSQ
;
A
#
# COMPACT_ATOMS: atom_id res chain seq x y z
N MET A 1 -5.01 1.36 -17.97
CA MET A 1 -4.22 0.95 -16.80
C MET A 1 -2.85 1.62 -16.93
N ASN A 2 -2.60 2.77 -16.28
CA ASN A 2 -1.37 3.57 -16.48
C ASN A 2 -0.28 3.13 -15.48
N VAL A 3 0.44 2.05 -15.81
CA VAL A 3 1.64 1.61 -15.09
C VAL A 3 2.82 1.87 -16.01
N VAL A 4 3.60 2.90 -15.71
CA VAL A 4 4.69 3.38 -16.58
C VAL A 4 6.07 3.28 -15.90
N ASN A 5 6.10 3.02 -14.59
CA ASN A 5 7.32 2.85 -13.82
C ASN A 5 7.54 1.38 -13.47
N ARG A 6 8.80 0.95 -13.46
CA ARG A 6 9.18 -0.42 -13.13
C ARG A 6 10.48 -0.50 -12.34
N VAL A 7 10.45 -1.24 -11.24
CA VAL A 7 11.65 -1.75 -10.56
C VAL A 7 11.78 -3.22 -10.93
N ALA A 8 12.70 -3.54 -11.83
CA ALA A 8 12.84 -4.88 -12.37
C ALA A 8 13.50 -5.85 -11.38
N THR A 9 13.32 -7.15 -11.61
CA THR A 9 14.02 -8.21 -10.85
C THR A 9 15.53 -7.99 -10.90
N GLY A 10 16.21 -8.24 -9.77
CA GLY A 10 17.65 -8.00 -9.61
C GLY A 10 18.03 -6.53 -9.39
N SER A 11 17.08 -5.59 -9.50
CA SER A 11 17.32 -4.18 -9.17
C SER A 11 17.04 -3.93 -7.69
N ARG A 12 17.87 -3.09 -7.06
CA ARG A 12 17.63 -2.54 -5.72
C ARG A 12 17.64 -1.01 -5.81
N VAL A 13 16.53 -0.39 -5.44
CA VAL A 13 16.36 1.07 -5.47
C VAL A 13 16.07 1.54 -4.05
N ASN A 14 16.84 2.50 -3.55
CA ASN A 14 16.71 3.04 -2.21
C ASN A 14 16.81 4.57 -2.22
N GLY A 15 15.94 5.26 -1.47
CA GLY A 15 16.03 6.70 -1.28
C GLY A 15 14.70 7.39 -1.00
N ASN A 16 14.63 8.69 -1.30
CA ASN A 16 13.38 9.44 -1.38
C ASN A 16 12.92 9.44 -2.84
N LEU A 17 11.85 8.73 -3.15
CA LEU A 17 11.46 8.35 -4.50
C LEU A 17 10.03 8.78 -4.79
N GLN A 18 9.83 9.48 -5.90
CA GLN A 18 8.51 9.86 -6.40
C GLN A 18 8.29 9.28 -7.78
N PHE A 19 7.16 8.57 -7.93
CA PHE A 19 6.75 7.96 -9.19
C PHE A 19 5.43 8.58 -9.65
N GLU A 20 5.46 9.22 -10.82
CA GLU A 20 4.25 9.69 -11.48
C GLU A 20 3.56 8.54 -12.21
N GLY A 21 2.26 8.33 -11.95
CA GLY A 21 1.53 7.18 -12.46
C GLY A 21 1.80 5.89 -11.67
N GLY A 22 1.42 4.76 -12.25
CA GLY A 22 1.54 3.46 -11.59
C GLY A 22 2.97 2.91 -11.59
N LEU A 23 3.28 2.11 -10.56
CA LEU A 23 4.57 1.47 -10.33
C LEU A 23 4.42 -0.05 -10.20
N LEU A 24 5.20 -0.78 -10.99
CA LEU A 24 5.38 -2.23 -10.88
C LEU A 24 6.72 -2.55 -10.20
N VAL A 25 6.68 -3.28 -9.10
CA VAL A 25 7.86 -3.72 -8.35
C VAL A 25 8.04 -5.23 -8.47
N GLN A 26 9.16 -5.65 -9.04
CA GLN A 26 9.59 -7.05 -9.18
C GLN A 26 10.98 -7.30 -8.57
N GLY A 27 11.68 -6.24 -8.17
CA GLY A 27 12.92 -6.27 -7.41
C GLY A 27 12.74 -5.69 -6.01
N GLU A 28 13.77 -5.03 -5.49
CA GLU A 28 13.74 -4.43 -4.15
C GLU A 28 13.59 -2.91 -4.21
N LEU A 29 12.65 -2.40 -3.43
CA LEU A 29 12.38 -0.98 -3.29
C LEU A 29 12.35 -0.59 -1.81
N SER A 30 13.16 0.39 -1.40
CA SER A 30 13.15 0.87 -0.02
C SER A 30 13.25 2.40 0.12
N GLY A 31 12.78 2.93 1.24
CA GLY A 31 12.98 4.33 1.63
C GLY A 31 11.68 5.11 1.84
N GLN A 32 11.68 6.40 1.51
CA GLN A 32 10.48 7.24 1.52
C GLN A 32 9.93 7.28 0.10
N ILE A 33 8.77 6.69 -0.13
CA ILE A 33 8.26 6.40 -1.48
C ILE A 33 6.88 7.00 -1.64
N GLN A 34 6.69 7.81 -2.69
CA GLN A 34 5.39 8.30 -3.11
C GLN A 34 5.06 7.78 -4.51
N VAL A 35 3.89 7.15 -4.64
CA VAL A 35 3.36 6.66 -5.91
C VAL A 35 2.06 7.41 -6.22
N ASN A 36 2.10 8.28 -7.23
CA ASN A 36 0.94 9.03 -7.73
C ASN A 36 0.12 8.19 -8.71
N GLY A 37 -0.28 7.00 -8.26
CA GLY A 37 -0.97 6.00 -9.05
C GLY A 37 -1.10 4.68 -8.29
N ARG A 38 -1.20 3.59 -9.04
CA ARG A 38 -1.30 2.24 -8.47
C ARG A 38 0.07 1.68 -8.12
N LEU A 39 0.18 0.95 -7.03
CA LEU A 39 1.36 0.17 -6.69
C LEU A 39 1.07 -1.32 -6.88
N ILE A 40 1.88 -1.99 -7.68
CA ILE A 40 1.83 -3.44 -7.89
C ILE A 40 3.13 -4.03 -7.37
N VAL A 41 3.07 -4.74 -6.25
CA VAL A 41 4.21 -5.52 -5.73
C VAL A 41 4.04 -6.94 -6.25
N TRP A 42 4.80 -7.28 -7.29
CA TRP A 42 4.72 -8.57 -7.95
C TRP A 42 5.38 -9.67 -7.12
N LYS A 43 5.16 -10.93 -7.51
CA LYS A 43 5.86 -12.08 -6.94
C LYS A 43 7.38 -11.89 -7.03
N GLY A 44 8.09 -12.08 -5.93
CA GLY A 44 9.53 -11.83 -5.80
C GLY A 44 9.93 -10.36 -5.60
N GLY A 45 8.97 -9.43 -5.69
CA GLY A 45 9.18 -8.02 -5.34
C GLY A 45 9.05 -7.78 -3.84
N MET A 46 9.89 -6.89 -3.31
CA MET A 46 9.88 -6.50 -1.90
C MET A 46 9.88 -4.98 -1.77
N VAL A 47 8.98 -4.44 -0.95
CA VAL A 47 8.87 -3.00 -0.66
C VAL A 47 9.05 -2.75 0.84
N ARG A 48 9.91 -1.78 1.20
CA ARG A 48 10.23 -1.42 2.60
C ARG A 48 10.27 0.09 2.84
N GLY A 49 10.07 0.52 4.08
CA GLY A 49 10.16 1.93 4.50
C GLY A 49 8.79 2.63 4.60
N ASN A 50 8.73 3.91 4.28
CA ASN A 50 7.51 4.73 4.40
C ASN A 50 6.92 4.98 3.02
N ILE A 51 5.79 4.35 2.71
CA ILE A 51 5.20 4.33 1.37
C ILE A 51 3.82 4.97 1.38
N ARG A 52 3.60 5.94 0.49
CA ARG A 52 2.28 6.50 0.20
C ARG A 52 1.85 6.17 -1.21
N VAL A 53 0.68 5.58 -1.36
CA VAL A 53 0.08 5.20 -2.64
C VAL A 53 -1.22 5.97 -2.82
N ASN A 54 -1.30 6.83 -3.83
CA ASN A 54 -2.49 7.65 -4.08
C ASN A 54 -3.60 6.90 -4.85
N GLY A 55 -3.29 5.71 -5.37
CA GLY A 55 -4.25 4.80 -5.99
C GLY A 55 -4.39 3.48 -5.24
N ASP A 56 -4.61 2.40 -5.99
CA ASP A 56 -4.78 1.05 -5.45
C ASP A 56 -3.44 0.34 -5.22
N LEU A 57 -3.43 -0.58 -4.26
CA LEU A 57 -2.32 -1.50 -4.00
C LEU A 57 -2.72 -2.92 -4.42
N TYR A 58 -1.83 -3.58 -5.16
CA TYR A 58 -1.91 -5.01 -5.46
C TYR A 58 -0.67 -5.70 -4.91
N LEU A 59 -0.84 -6.50 -3.86
CA LEU A 59 0.24 -7.17 -3.14
C LEU A 59 0.26 -8.68 -3.47
N PHE A 60 1.20 -9.07 -4.32
CA PHE A 60 1.53 -10.47 -4.65
C PHE A 60 2.89 -10.91 -4.12
N GLY A 61 3.78 -9.95 -3.83
CA GLY A 61 5.07 -10.18 -3.19
C GLY A 61 5.04 -9.78 -1.72
N GLN A 62 6.08 -9.07 -1.27
CA GLN A 62 6.32 -8.81 0.14
C GLN A 62 6.30 -7.32 0.49
N LEU A 63 5.60 -6.99 1.57
CA LEU A 63 5.64 -5.69 2.22
C LEU A 63 6.35 -5.82 3.58
N GLY A 64 7.55 -5.25 3.69
CA GLY A 64 8.44 -5.45 4.83
C GLY A 64 9.54 -6.47 4.53
N ALA A 65 10.23 -6.94 5.57
CA ALA A 65 11.22 -8.01 5.51
C ALA A 65 10.75 -9.19 6.38
N ASP A 66 11.25 -10.41 6.13
CA ASP A 66 10.82 -11.62 6.85
C ASP A 66 11.03 -11.48 8.37
N GLU A 67 12.17 -10.92 8.77
CA GLU A 67 12.52 -10.62 10.17
C GLU A 67 12.27 -9.13 10.53
N GLY A 68 11.49 -8.44 9.72
CA GLY A 68 11.16 -7.03 9.91
C GLY A 68 10.04 -6.82 10.92
N THR A 69 10.09 -5.70 11.61
CA THR A 69 9.05 -5.26 12.53
C THR A 69 8.00 -4.40 11.82
N ALA A 70 6.82 -4.28 12.44
CA ALA A 70 5.73 -3.43 11.98
C ALA A 70 6.12 -1.95 11.79
N SER A 71 7.14 -1.47 12.51
CA SER A 71 7.68 -0.11 12.41
C SER A 71 8.65 0.09 11.26
N ASP A 72 9.28 -0.97 10.74
CA ASP A 72 10.28 -0.86 9.67
C ASP A 72 9.64 -0.55 8.32
N THR A 73 8.36 -0.88 8.16
CA THR A 73 7.62 -0.63 6.94
C THR A 73 6.21 -0.16 7.26
N GLN A 74 5.86 1.01 6.76
CA GLN A 74 4.52 1.60 6.85
C GLN A 74 4.04 1.94 5.45
N LEU A 75 2.91 1.37 5.05
CA LEU A 75 2.27 1.68 3.77
C LEU A 75 0.89 2.28 4.01
N GLU A 76 0.68 3.48 3.46
CA GLU A 76 -0.59 4.18 3.42
C GLU A 76 -1.13 4.21 1.98
N CYS A 77 -2.22 3.47 1.74
CA CYS A 77 -2.90 3.35 0.46
C CYS A 77 -4.22 4.14 0.47
N HIS A 78 -4.37 5.11 -0.42
CA HIS A 78 -5.56 5.95 -0.51
C HIS A 78 -6.64 5.37 -1.42
N GLY A 79 -6.42 4.19 -1.98
CA GLY A 79 -7.39 3.40 -2.72
C GLY A 79 -7.73 2.08 -2.03
N MET A 80 -7.95 1.06 -2.85
CA MET A 80 -8.19 -0.31 -2.39
C MET A 80 -6.87 -1.09 -2.33
N ALA A 81 -6.65 -1.83 -1.25
CA ALA A 81 -5.54 -2.77 -1.13
C ALA A 81 -6.04 -4.21 -1.29
N TYR A 82 -5.51 -4.88 -2.32
CA TYR A 82 -5.76 -6.28 -2.62
C TYR A 82 -4.53 -7.09 -2.18
N VAL A 83 -4.70 -8.03 -1.25
CA VAL A 83 -3.65 -8.95 -0.82
C VAL A 83 -3.96 -10.33 -1.37
N ALA A 84 -3.15 -10.76 -2.34
CA ALA A 84 -3.34 -12.02 -3.04
C ALA A 84 -2.86 -13.21 -2.19
N GLN A 85 -3.09 -14.43 -2.69
CA GLN A 85 -2.65 -15.69 -2.06
C GLN A 85 -1.16 -15.75 -1.72
N THR A 86 -0.31 -15.07 -2.49
CA THR A 86 1.14 -15.04 -2.25
C THR A 86 1.60 -13.76 -1.56
N GLY A 87 0.68 -12.84 -1.29
CA GLY A 87 0.98 -11.55 -0.70
C GLY A 87 1.26 -11.68 0.79
N THR A 88 2.43 -11.21 1.21
CA THR A 88 2.85 -11.20 2.61
C THR A 88 3.12 -9.79 3.11
N SER A 89 2.78 -9.51 4.37
CA SER A 89 3.13 -8.25 5.03
C SER A 89 3.58 -8.47 6.46
N THR A 90 4.79 -8.04 6.78
CA THR A 90 5.28 -7.89 8.17
C THR A 90 5.18 -6.44 8.66
N GLY A 91 5.05 -5.49 7.72
CA GLY A 91 4.85 -4.07 8.00
C GLY A 91 3.41 -3.68 8.34
N THR A 92 3.24 -2.40 8.68
CA THR A 92 1.93 -1.77 8.86
C THR A 92 1.28 -1.46 7.50
N LEU A 93 0.08 -1.98 7.27
CA LEU A 93 -0.69 -1.74 6.04
C LEU A 93 -2.00 -0.98 6.33
N MET A 94 -2.10 0.24 5.82
CA MET A 94 -3.31 1.07 5.91
C MET A 94 -3.90 1.29 4.52
N ALA A 95 -5.21 1.10 4.36
CA ALA A 95 -5.87 1.38 3.08
C ALA A 95 -7.29 1.91 3.28
N LYS A 96 -7.92 2.59 2.30
CA LYS A 96 -9.35 2.94 2.44
C LYS A 96 -10.24 1.70 2.51
N ARG A 97 -9.90 0.68 1.74
CA ARG A 97 -10.56 -0.63 1.72
C ARG A 97 -9.51 -1.72 1.62
N LEU A 98 -9.76 -2.85 2.27
CA LEU A 98 -8.90 -4.02 2.26
C LEU A 98 -9.69 -5.22 1.75
N GLN A 99 -9.10 -5.96 0.82
CA GLN A 99 -9.60 -7.26 0.37
C GLN A 99 -8.46 -8.27 0.42
N LEU A 100 -8.67 -9.33 1.18
CA LEU A 100 -7.74 -10.45 1.28
C LEU A 100 -8.32 -11.62 0.48
N TYR A 101 -7.46 -12.28 -0.27
CA TYR A 101 -7.76 -13.54 -0.92
C TYR A 101 -7.20 -14.69 -0.08
N GLU A 102 -7.71 -15.91 -0.33
CA GLU A 102 -7.22 -17.13 0.30
C GLU A 102 -5.69 -17.22 0.24
N GLY A 103 -5.04 -17.46 1.38
CA GLY A 103 -3.58 -17.59 1.50
C GLY A 103 -2.81 -16.29 1.77
N ALA A 104 -3.46 -15.12 1.74
CA ALA A 104 -2.84 -13.86 2.17
C ALA A 104 -2.34 -13.93 3.62
N ASP A 105 -1.09 -13.51 3.87
CA ASP A 105 -0.44 -13.55 5.18
C ASP A 105 -0.06 -12.14 5.66
N LEU A 106 -0.86 -11.57 6.58
CA LEU A 106 -0.61 -10.28 7.20
C LEU A 106 -0.23 -10.47 8.67
N ARG A 107 1.05 -10.27 8.99
CA ARG A 107 1.63 -10.41 10.34
C ARG A 107 1.79 -9.08 11.07
N GLY A 108 1.78 -7.97 10.34
CA GLY A 108 1.83 -6.61 10.91
C GLY A 108 0.44 -6.01 11.17
N PRO A 109 0.36 -4.84 11.84
CA PRO A 109 -0.89 -4.11 12.00
C PRO A 109 -1.48 -3.76 10.64
N PHE A 110 -2.77 -4.03 10.45
CA PHE A 110 -3.50 -3.55 9.28
C PHE A 110 -4.83 -2.93 9.70
N ARG A 111 -5.21 -1.85 9.04
CA ARG A 111 -6.47 -1.16 9.32
C ARG A 111 -6.98 -0.40 8.11
N THR A 112 -8.28 -0.15 8.09
CA THR A 112 -8.85 0.79 7.13
C THR A 112 -8.64 2.24 7.59
N LEU A 113 -8.43 3.14 6.63
CA LEU A 113 -8.38 4.57 6.87
C LEU A 113 -9.81 5.10 7.07
N LYS A 114 -10.05 5.81 8.18
CA LYS A 114 -11.31 6.55 8.38
C LYS A 114 -11.30 7.76 7.44
N LEU A 115 -12.23 7.80 6.49
CA LEU A 115 -12.50 9.01 5.72
C LEU A 115 -13.04 10.08 6.69
N GLY A 116 -12.21 11.07 7.02
CA GLY A 116 -12.67 12.22 7.79
C GLY A 116 -13.59 13.10 6.94
N GLY A 117 -14.85 13.25 7.38
CA GLY A 117 -15.61 14.50 7.22
C GLY A 117 -16.55 14.64 6.03
N SER A 118 -17.69 13.95 6.05
CA SER A 118 -18.97 14.51 5.60
C SER A 118 -20.12 13.63 6.09
N VAL A 119 -20.30 13.57 7.41
CA VAL A 119 -21.62 13.25 7.94
C VAL A 119 -22.39 14.57 7.84
N PRO A 120 -23.40 14.72 6.95
CA PRO A 120 -24.22 15.90 6.97
C PRO A 120 -24.89 16.00 8.35
N VAL A 121 -24.62 17.08 9.06
CA VAL A 121 -25.34 17.41 10.29
C VAL A 121 -26.75 17.81 9.86
N LEU A 122 -27.72 16.93 10.09
CA LEU A 122 -29.14 17.28 10.05
C LEU A 122 -29.34 18.42 11.04
N HIS A 123 -29.57 19.63 10.53
CA HIS A 123 -30.08 20.70 11.36
C HIS A 123 -31.53 20.37 11.60
N ASP A 124 -31.88 20.08 12.85
CA ASP A 124 -33.27 20.01 13.27
C ASP A 124 -33.93 21.35 12.89
N VAL A 125 -34.85 21.28 11.94
CA VAL A 125 -35.70 22.42 11.59
C VAL A 125 -36.52 22.71 12.84
N GLN A 126 -36.17 23.79 13.53
CA GLN A 126 -36.97 24.30 14.63
C GLN A 126 -38.38 24.60 14.11
N SER A 127 -39.35 23.78 14.52
CA SER A 127 -40.76 24.06 14.37
C SER A 127 -41.10 25.29 15.21
N GLN A 128 -41.37 26.42 14.54
CA GLN A 128 -42.19 27.50 15.08
C GLN A 128 -43.61 27.35 14.56
#